data_AF-A0A0J7IUG2-F1
#
_entry.id   AF-A0A0J7IUG2-F1
#
_cell.length_a   1.000
_cell.length_b   1.000
_cell.length_c   1.000
_cell.angle_alpha   90.00
_cell.angle_beta   90.00
_cell.angle_gamma   90.00
#
_symmetry.space_group_name_H-M   'P 1'
#
loop_
_entity.id
_entity.type
_entity.pdbx_description
1 polymer ?
#
loop_
_entity_poly.entity_id
_entity_poly.type
_entity_poly.pdbx_seq_one_letter_code
_entity_poly.pdbx_strand_id
1 'polypeptide(L)' 'MGGRHTTKPDLTLEVEGTDGMKVPVGTTAQRPATAAFGTLRYNTTTGRGEMYVNDANGDGTQGDAGWRAF' A
#
# COMPACT_ATOMS: atom_id res chain seq x y z
N MET A 1 6.29 -19.66 4.91
CA MET A 1 6.40 -18.19 5.08
C MET A 1 7.22 -17.96 6.34
N GLY A 2 8.49 -17.57 6.21
CA GLY A 2 9.39 -17.40 7.35
C GLY A 2 9.89 -15.97 7.41
N GLY A 3 9.28 -15.13 8.25
CA GLY A 3 9.88 -13.85 8.61
C GLY A 3 11.07 -14.12 9.52
N ARG A 4 12.24 -13.52 9.25
CA ARG A 4 13.33 -13.53 10.22
C ARG A 4 13.03 -12.47 11.27
N HIS A 5 12.88 -12.90 12.52
CA HIS A 5 12.99 -11.99 13.65
C HIS A 5 14.46 -11.90 14.06
N THR A 6 15.13 -10.84 13.63
CA THR A 6 16.44 -10.46 14.16
C THR A 6 16.27 -9.73 15.49
N THR A 7 17.28 -9.75 16.35
CA THR A 7 17.27 -9.08 17.66
C THR A 7 17.50 -7.57 17.57
N LYS A 8 17.89 -7.06 16.39
CA LYS A 8 17.92 -5.62 16.06
C LYS A 8 17.40 -5.41 14.63
N PRO A 9 16.08 -5.41 14.43
CA PRO A 9 15.52 -5.20 13.11
C PRO A 9 15.58 -3.71 12.74
N ASP A 10 16.01 -3.40 11.52
CA ASP A 10 15.92 -2.05 10.97
C ASP A 10 14.45 -1.68 10.62
N LEU A 11 13.60 -2.69 10.46
CA LEU A 11 12.16 -2.57 10.15
C LEU A 11 11.35 -3.60 10.94
N THR A 12 10.21 -3.19 11.49
CA THR A 12 9.30 -4.09 12.23
C THR A 12 8.80 -5.26 11.39
N LEU A 13 8.69 -5.07 10.06
CA LEU A 13 8.29 -6.11 9.11
C LEU A 13 9.26 -6.12 7.92
N GLU A 14 9.91 -7.25 7.73
CA GLU A 14 10.74 -7.56 6.56
C GLU A 14 10.29 -8.90 5.97
N VAL A 15 10.08 -8.93 4.66
CA VAL A 15 9.69 -10.13 3.91
C VAL A 15 10.80 -10.44 2.92
N GLU A 16 11.57 -11.48 3.23
CA GLU A 16 12.62 -12.00 2.34
C GLU A 16 12.13 -13.24 1.58
N GLY A 17 12.52 -13.36 0.31
CA GLY A 17 12.21 -14.50 -0.54
C GLY A 17 12.34 -14.15 -2.02
N THR A 18 12.23 -15.16 -2.89
CA THR A 18 12.20 -14.97 -4.35
C THR A 18 10.77 -14.95 -4.91
N ASP A 19 9.76 -15.08 -4.03
CA ASP A 19 8.35 -14.99 -4.35
C ASP A 19 7.77 -13.64 -3.84
N GLY A 20 6.48 -13.39 -4.00
CA GLY A 20 5.83 -12.11 -3.69
C GLY A 20 4.95 -12.10 -2.44
N MET A 21 4.57 -10.89 -2.03
CA MET A 21 3.45 -10.64 -1.10
C MET A 21 2.19 -10.32 -1.93
N LYS A 22 1.09 -11.03 -1.69
CA LYS A 22 -0.20 -10.68 -2.28
C LYS A 22 -0.89 -9.58 -1.44
N VAL A 23 -1.21 -8.46 -2.09
CA VAL A 23 -2.05 -7.39 -1.52
C VAL A 23 -3.52 -7.57 -1.94
N PRO A 24 -4.49 -6.93 -1.25
CA PRO A 24 -5.88 -6.89 -1.70
C PRO A 24 -6.00 -6.39 -3.15
N VAL A 25 -6.92 -6.99 -3.91
CA VAL A 25 -7.13 -6.70 -5.34
C VAL A 25 -8.59 -6.32 -5.57
N GLY A 26 -8.84 -5.29 -6.38
CA GLY A 26 -10.19 -4.88 -6.75
C GLY A 26 -10.22 -3.77 -7.80
N THR A 27 -11.40 -3.36 -8.22
CA THR A 27 -11.61 -2.21 -9.13
C THR A 27 -11.58 -0.90 -8.37
N THR A 28 -11.53 0.24 -9.09
CA THR A 28 -11.67 1.57 -8.47
C THR A 28 -12.97 1.69 -7.66
N ALA A 29 -14.06 1.06 -8.10
CA ALA A 29 -15.34 1.08 -7.39
C ALA A 29 -15.34 0.27 -6.08
N GLN A 30 -14.34 -0.61 -5.88
CA GLN A 30 -14.21 -1.47 -4.69
C GLN A 30 -13.21 -0.91 -3.67
N ARG A 31 -12.71 0.31 -3.87
CA ARG A 31 -11.90 1.01 -2.89
C ARG A 31 -12.67 1.16 -1.57
N PRO A 32 -12.09 0.82 -0.41
CA PRO A 32 -12.72 1.06 0.88
C PRO A 32 -13.09 2.53 1.03
N ALA A 33 -14.33 2.80 1.46
CA ALA A 33 -14.80 4.17 1.70
C ALA A 33 -14.00 4.87 2.80
N THR A 34 -13.54 4.12 3.80
CA THR A 34 -12.70 4.59 4.90
C THR A 34 -11.46 3.71 5.03
N ALA A 35 -10.37 4.11 4.36
CA ALA A 35 -9.08 3.44 4.48
C ALA A 35 -8.19 4.18 5.48
N ALA A 36 -7.37 3.43 6.22
CA ALA A 36 -6.29 4.03 7.01
C ALA A 36 -5.16 4.47 6.07
N PHE A 37 -4.52 5.60 6.37
CA PHE A 37 -3.29 5.99 5.68
C PHE A 37 -2.25 4.87 5.77
N GLY A 38 -1.58 4.58 4.67
CA GLY A 38 -0.68 3.43 4.61
C GLY A 38 -1.27 2.18 3.96
N THR A 39 -2.59 2.14 3.72
CA THR A 39 -3.22 0.97 3.10
C THR A 39 -2.74 0.76 1.66
N LEU A 40 -2.22 -0.43 1.35
CA LEU A 40 -1.76 -0.84 0.01
C LEU A 40 -2.78 -1.80 -0.64
N ARG A 41 -2.99 -1.67 -1.97
CA ARG A 41 -3.79 -2.59 -2.79
C ARG A 41 -3.37 -2.56 -4.27
N TYR A 42 -3.88 -3.50 -5.07
CA TYR A 42 -3.79 -3.47 -6.54
C TYR A 42 -5.15 -3.17 -7.16
N ASN A 43 -5.20 -2.20 -8.06
CA ASN A 43 -6.40 -1.77 -8.75
C ASN A 43 -6.46 -2.32 -10.17
N THR A 44 -7.41 -3.21 -10.43
CA THR A 44 -7.60 -3.86 -11.74
C THR A 44 -8.20 -2.94 -12.80
N THR A 45 -8.82 -1.82 -12.42
CA THR A 45 -9.31 -0.81 -13.36
C THR A 45 -8.17 0.01 -13.95
N THR A 46 -7.14 0.31 -13.15
CA THR A 46 -5.98 1.10 -13.60
C THR A 46 -4.76 0.25 -13.94
N GLY A 47 -4.76 -1.03 -13.54
CA GLY A 47 -3.63 -1.95 -13.72
C GLY A 47 -2.41 -1.59 -12.86
N ARG A 48 -2.62 -0.98 -11.69
CA ARG A 48 -1.53 -0.42 -10.86
C ARG A 48 -1.68 -0.77 -9.39
N GLY A 49 -0.55 -0.80 -8.70
CA GLY A 49 -0.51 -0.70 -7.24
C GLY A 49 -0.96 0.69 -6.81
N GLU A 50 -1.67 0.78 -5.70
CA GLU A 50 -2.10 2.04 -5.12
C GLU A 50 -2.03 2.04 -3.60
N MET A 51 -1.80 3.22 -3.03
CA MET A 51 -1.69 3.46 -1.59
C MET A 51 -2.68 4.56 -1.18
N TYR A 52 -3.30 4.42 -0.02
CA TYR A 52 -4.08 5.51 0.59
C TYR A 52 -3.14 6.46 1.35
N VAL A 53 -3.12 7.72 0.96
CA VAL A 53 -2.18 8.75 1.42
C VAL A 53 -2.90 10.06 1.78
N ASN A 54 -2.18 11.01 2.39
CA ASN A 54 -2.71 12.33 2.79
C ASN A 54 -2.37 13.48 1.81
N ASP A 55 -1.58 13.19 0.76
CA ASP A 55 -1.28 14.09 -0.35
C ASP A 55 -1.49 13.28 -1.63
N ALA A 56 -2.73 13.22 -2.11
CA ALA A 56 -3.10 12.43 -3.28
C ALA A 56 -2.58 13.01 -4.61
N ASN A 57 -2.32 14.32 -4.64
CA ASN A 57 -1.94 15.04 -5.85
C ASN A 57 -0.41 15.07 -6.05
N GLY A 58 0.36 14.80 -4.99
CA GLY A 58 1.82 14.74 -5.02
C GLY A 58 2.48 16.12 -5.12
N ASP A 59 1.78 17.16 -4.67
CA ASP A 59 2.28 18.54 -4.72
C ASP A 59 3.09 18.92 -3.45
N GLY A 60 3.15 18.03 -2.45
CA GLY A 60 3.83 18.25 -1.18
C GLY A 60 2.95 18.89 -0.11
N THR A 61 1.68 19.15 -0.39
CA THR A 61 0.71 19.72 0.55
C THR A 61 -0.17 18.61 1.12
N GLN A 62 -0.31 18.59 2.45
CA GLN A 62 -1.24 17.67 3.12
C GLN A 62 -2.66 18.23 3.11
N GLY A 63 -3.66 17.36 2.96
CA GLY A 63 -5.08 17.73 3.03
C GLY A 63 -5.95 17.02 1.99
N ASP A 64 -5.32 16.46 0.96
CA ASP A 64 -5.98 15.78 -0.14
C ASP A 64 -5.88 14.26 0.05
N ALA A 65 -6.59 13.74 1.05
CA ALA A 65 -6.58 12.30 1.33
C ALA A 65 -7.18 11.48 0.18
N GLY A 66 -6.42 10.49 -0.32
CA GLY A 66 -6.85 9.74 -1.49
C GLY A 66 -5.96 8.57 -1.90
N TRP A 67 -6.41 7.86 -2.93
CA TRP A 67 -5.70 6.75 -3.53
C TRP A 67 -4.69 7.26 -4.55
N ARG A 68 -3.40 7.02 -4.30
CA ARG A 68 -2.32 7.28 -5.25
C ARG A 68 -1.80 6.02 -5.87
N ALA A 69 -1.78 5.99 -7.20
CA ALA A 69 -1.08 4.96 -7.94
C ALA A 69 0.44 5.20 -7.90
N PHE A 70 1.21 4.11 -7.91
CA PHE A 70 2.66 4.13 -8.09
C PHE A 70 3.08 3.18 -9.22
#